data_AF-A0A0L0FH40-F1
#
_entry.id   AF-A0A0L0FH40-F1
#
_cell.length_a   1.000
_cell.length_b   1.000
_cell.length_c   1.000
_cell.angle_alpha   90.00
_cell.angle_beta   90.00
_cell.angle_gamma   90.00
#
_symmetry.space_group_name_H-M   'P 1'
#
loop_
_entity.id
_entity.type
_entity.pdbx_description
1 polymer ?
#
loop_
_entity_poly.entity_id
_entity_poly.type
_entity_poly.pdbx_seq_one_letter_code
_entity_poly.pdbx_strand_id
1 'polypeptide(L)'
;LAGPSGVGKTELAHRIGSAILGKATDVMQHERSFITFDMTAYTGAESVQSFTGSPPGYEGKSPMKEVLMQHPNAVILLDEFEKGYCK
;
A
#
# COMPACT_ATOMS: atom_id res chain seq x y z
N LEU A 1 8.73 -2.30 7.00
CA LEU A 1 9.69 -2.05 8.11
C LEU A 1 9.76 -3.30 8.97
N ALA A 2 10.95 -3.77 9.34
CA ALA A 2 11.10 -4.99 10.16
C ALA A 2 11.32 -4.65 11.64
N GLY A 3 10.78 -5.47 12.54
CA GLY A 3 10.90 -5.29 13.99
C GLY A 3 9.73 -5.89 14.77
N PRO A 4 9.77 -5.97 16.10
CA PRO A 4 8.64 -6.45 16.92
C PRO A 4 7.39 -5.59 16.77
N SER A 5 6.22 -6.11 17.16
CA SER A 5 5.00 -5.30 17.24
C SER A 5 5.13 -4.22 18.33
N GLY A 6 4.49 -3.07 18.13
CA GLY A 6 4.49 -1.98 19.11
C GLY A 6 5.72 -1.08 19.13
N VAL A 7 6.74 -1.30 18.28
CA VAL A 7 7.96 -0.46 18.23
C VAL A 7 7.81 0.81 17.36
N GLY A 8 6.58 1.15 16.95
CA GLY A 8 6.31 2.38 16.18
C GLY A 8 6.66 2.29 14.68
N LYS A 9 6.73 1.09 14.09
CA LYS A 9 7.00 0.91 12.65
C LYS A 9 6.03 1.68 11.76
N THR A 10 4.72 1.55 12.01
CA THR A 10 3.68 2.24 11.25
C THR A 10 3.80 3.75 11.39
N GLU A 11 4.10 4.24 12.59
CA GLU A 11 4.31 5.68 12.81
C GLU A 11 5.56 6.21 12.10
N LEU A 12 6.65 5.44 12.09
CA LEU A 12 7.84 5.78 11.32
C LEU A 12 7.54 5.84 9.82
N ALA A 13 6.72 4.91 9.30
CA ALA A 13 6.29 4.93 7.90
C ALA A 13 5.51 6.20 7.55
N HIS A 14 4.58 6.63 8.42
CA HIS A 14 3.85 7.90 8.25
C HIS A 14 4.78 9.12 8.25
N ARG A 15 5.78 9.15 9.14
CA ARG A 15 6.76 10.25 9.19
C ARG A 15 7.63 10.30 7.94
N ILE A 16 8.11 9.14 7.46
CA ILE A 16 8.88 9.04 6.22
C ILE A 16 8.02 9.47 5.02
N GLY A 17 6.78 9.00 4.94
CA GLY A 17 5.84 9.41 3.90
C GLY A 17 5.60 10.91 3.89
N SER A 18 5.43 11.51 5.08
CA SER A 18 5.24 12.95 5.21
C SER A 18 6.46 13.75 4.74
N ALA A 19 7.66 13.24 5.04
CA ALA A 19 8.92 13.85 4.59
C ALA A 19 9.10 13.77 3.06
N ILE A 20 8.74 12.64 2.44
CA ILE A 20 8.82 12.45 0.98
C ILE A 20 7.80 13.34 0.26
N LEU A 21 6.58 13.44 0.78
CA LEU A 21 5.47 14.16 0.14
C LEU A 21 5.47 15.66 0.48
N GLY A 22 6.29 16.10 1.45
CA GLY A 22 6.37 17.48 1.91
C GLY A 22 5.10 17.97 2.64
N LYS A 23 4.23 17.05 3.05
CA LYS A 23 2.93 17.32 3.70
C LYS A 23 2.62 16.21 4.70
N ALA A 24 1.87 16.53 5.76
CA ALA A 24 1.48 15.54 6.77
C ALA A 24 0.53 14.49 6.17
N THR A 25 0.85 13.20 6.33
CA THR A 25 0.10 12.07 5.71
C THR A 25 -1.36 11.98 6.14
N ASP A 26 -1.67 12.38 7.37
CA ASP A 26 -3.01 12.46 7.97
C ASP A 26 -3.91 13.51 7.30
N VAL A 27 -3.31 14.52 6.66
CA VAL A 27 -4.02 15.56 5.89
C VAL A 27 -4.26 15.12 4.44
N MET A 28 -3.67 14.01 3.99
CA MET A 28 -3.70 13.54 2.60
C MET A 28 -4.90 12.66 2.23
N GLN A 29 -5.91 12.55 3.09
CA GLN A 29 -7.12 11.76 2.81
C GLN A 29 -7.81 12.18 1.49
N HIS A 30 -7.70 13.45 1.09
CA HIS A 30 -8.29 13.99 -0.14
C HIS A 30 -7.42 13.79 -1.38
N GLU A 31 -6.09 13.78 -1.23
CA GLU A 31 -5.14 13.70 -2.35
C GLU A 31 -4.68 12.25 -2.62
N ARG A 32 -5.08 11.28 -1.79
CA ARG A 32 -4.71 9.85 -1.84
C ARG A 32 -3.23 9.61 -2.20
N SER A 33 -2.34 10.48 -1.74
CA SER A 33 -0.92 10.43 -2.08
C SER A 33 -0.11 9.64 -1.05
N PHE A 34 -0.73 9.24 0.06
CA PHE A 34 -0.24 8.19 0.95
C PHE A 34 -1.33 7.12 1.09
N ILE A 35 -1.02 5.87 0.72
CA ILE A 35 -1.99 4.76 0.71
C ILE A 35 -1.44 3.60 1.51
N THR A 36 -2.25 3.03 2.37
CA THR A 36 -1.91 1.84 3.14
C THR A 36 -2.71 0.65 2.63
N PHE A 37 -2.02 -0.45 2.32
CA PHE A 37 -2.61 -1.76 2.10
C PHE A 37 -2.29 -2.67 3.27
N ASP A 38 -3.32 -3.19 3.92
CA ASP A 38 -3.20 -4.23 4.94
C ASP A 38 -3.04 -5.59 4.23
N MET A 39 -1.84 -6.17 4.34
CA MET A 39 -1.52 -7.42 3.65
C MET A 39 -2.20 -8.65 4.27
N THR A 40 -2.84 -8.54 5.44
CA THR A 40 -3.68 -9.62 6.00
C THR A 40 -4.91 -9.91 5.15
N ALA A 41 -5.39 -8.92 4.38
CA ALA A 41 -6.47 -9.10 3.41
C ALA A 41 -6.04 -9.90 2.16
N TYR A 42 -4.73 -10.12 1.98
CA TYR A 42 -4.14 -10.69 0.77
C TYR A 42 -3.40 -12.00 1.04
N THR A 43 -4.01 -12.93 1.77
CA THR A 43 -3.39 -14.20 2.21
C THR A 43 -3.51 -15.35 1.21
N GLY A 44 -4.41 -15.25 0.21
CA GLY A 44 -4.70 -16.31 -0.76
C GLY A 44 -4.11 -16.06 -2.15
N ALA A 45 -3.96 -17.11 -2.97
CA ALA A 45 -3.40 -17.01 -4.32
C ALA A 45 -4.17 -16.05 -5.23
N GLU A 46 -5.50 -16.04 -5.13
CA GLU A 46 -6.38 -15.18 -5.92
C GLU A 46 -6.25 -13.69 -5.52
N SER A 47 -5.81 -13.42 -4.29
CA SER A 47 -5.64 -12.05 -3.79
C SER A 47 -4.51 -11.29 -4.49
N VAL A 48 -3.53 -12.00 -5.05
CA VAL A 48 -2.45 -11.42 -5.87
C VAL A 48 -3.02 -10.68 -7.08
N GLN A 49 -4.06 -11.23 -7.71
CA GLN A 49 -4.72 -10.59 -8.86
C GLN A 49 -5.51 -9.35 -8.44
N SER A 50 -6.14 -9.37 -7.26
CA SER A 50 -6.80 -8.18 -6.70
C SER A 50 -5.79 -7.07 -6.38
N PHE A 51 -4.62 -7.43 -5.84
CA PHE A 51 -3.57 -6.46 -5.49
C PHE A 51 -2.83 -5.91 -6.72
N THR A 52 -2.38 -6.75 -7.65
CA THR A 52 -1.54 -6.37 -8.82
C THR A 52 -2.32 -6.11 -10.11
N GLY A 53 -3.59 -6.52 -10.15
CA GLY A 53 -4.47 -6.49 -11.31
C GLY A 53 -4.46 -7.83 -12.05
N SER A 54 -5.38 -8.02 -12.98
CA SER A 54 -5.43 -9.25 -13.76
C SER A 54 -4.20 -9.41 -14.68
N PRO A 55 -3.88 -10.67 -15.06
CA PRO A 55 -2.79 -10.97 -16.00
C PRO A 55 -2.91 -10.21 -17.34
N PRO A 56 -1.80 -10.07 -18.10
CA PRO A 56 -1.84 -9.45 -19.43
C PRO A 56 -2.89 -10.12 -20.32
N GLY A 57 -3.87 -9.35 -20.82
CA GLY A 57 -4.98 -9.88 -21.64
C GLY A 57 -6.32 -10.06 -20.89
N TYR A 58 -6.37 -9.82 -19.58
CA TYR A 58 -7.62 -9.76 -18.80
C TYR A 58 -7.80 -8.35 -18.20
N GLU A 59 -8.98 -7.75 -18.36
CA GLU A 59 -9.34 -6.50 -17.69
C GLU A 59 -9.64 -6.79 -16.21
N GLY A 60 -8.66 -6.52 -15.36
CA GLY A 60 -8.83 -6.58 -13.90
C GLY A 60 -8.38 -5.29 -13.26
N LYS A 61 -9.33 -4.59 -12.64
CA LYS A 61 -9.05 -3.41 -11.84
C LYS A 61 -8.32 -3.83 -10.57
N SER A 62 -7.13 -3.28 -10.37
CA SER A 62 -6.42 -3.36 -9.09
C SER A 62 -6.52 -1.99 -8.41
N PRO A 63 -6.91 -1.93 -7.12
CA PRO A 63 -6.90 -0.69 -6.36
C PRO A 63 -5.52 -0.01 -6.39
N MET A 64 -4.43 -0.78 -6.39
CA MET A 64 -3.07 -0.25 -6.48
C MET A 64 -2.81 0.42 -7.83
N LYS A 65 -3.18 -0.24 -8.95
CA LYS A 65 -3.00 0.34 -10.30
C LYS A 65 -3.86 1.59 -10.49
N GLU A 66 -5.12 1.55 -10.05
CA GLU A 66 -6.03 2.71 -10.17
C GLU A 66 -5.49 3.92 -9.40
N VAL A 67 -5.01 3.69 -8.18
CA VAL A 67 -4.38 4.72 -7.35
C VAL A 67 -3.13 5.28 -8.02
N LEU A 68 -2.23 4.44 -8.53
CA LEU A 68 -1.00 4.90 -9.18
C LEU A 68 -1.27 5.64 -10.51
N MET A 69 -2.33 5.27 -11.23
CA MET A 69 -2.78 6.01 -12.42
C MET A 69 -3.31 7.41 -12.08
N GLN A 70 -4.00 7.56 -10.95
CA GLN A 70 -4.52 8.84 -10.47
C GLN A 70 -3.44 9.68 -9.78
N HIS A 71 -2.52 9.03 -9.07
CA HIS A 71 -1.50 9.63 -8.21
C HIS A 71 -0.15 8.95 -8.42
N PRO A 72 0.57 9.28 -9.51
CA PRO A 72 1.84 8.63 -9.86
C PRO A 72 2.96 8.90 -8.84
N ASN A 73 2.86 10.00 -8.06
CA ASN A 73 3.80 10.35 -7.00
C ASN A 73 3.28 9.96 -5.61
N ALA A 74 2.61 8.82 -5.49
CA ALA A 74 2.09 8.32 -4.23
C ALA A 74 3.12 7.50 -3.45
N VAL A 75 3.06 7.57 -2.12
CA VAL A 75 3.76 6.66 -1.20
C VAL A 75 2.80 5.53 -0.84
N ILE A 76 3.25 4.28 -1.02
CA ILE A 76 2.47 3.08 -0.68
C ILE A 76 3.10 2.40 0.54
N LEU A 77 2.31 2.24 1.60
CA LEU A 77 2.63 1.43 2.77
C LEU A 77 1.98 0.05 2.63
N LEU A 78 2.81 -1.01 2.65
CA LEU A 78 2.35 -2.39 2.77
C LEU A 78 2.51 -2.81 4.23
N ASP A 79 1.41 -2.79 4.98
CA ASP A 79 1.41 -3.17 6.39
C ASP A 79 1.23 -4.67 6.55
N GLU A 80 1.79 -5.24 7.61
CA GLU A 80 1.82 -6.70 7.86
C GLU A 80 2.29 -7.53 6.66
N PHE A 81 3.29 -7.05 5.91
CA PHE A 81 3.76 -7.66 4.66
C PHE A 81 4.02 -9.17 4.78
N GLU A 82 4.53 -9.65 5.92
CA GLU A 82 4.78 -11.06 6.19
C GLU A 82 3.52 -11.95 6.21
N LYS A 83 2.33 -11.37 6.30
CA LYS A 83 1.04 -12.06 6.26
C LYS A 83 0.48 -12.20 4.86
N GLY A 84 1.01 -11.45 3.89
CA GLY A 84 0.59 -11.53 2.50
C GLY A 84 0.96 -12.86 1.85
N TYR A 85 0.25 -13.18 0.77
CA TYR A 85 0.52 -14.35 -0.05
C TYR A 85 1.91 -14.27 -0.67
N CYS A 86 2.74 -15.27 -0.39
CA CYS A 86 4.08 -15.40 -0.92
C CYS A 86 4.19 -16.77 -1.60
N LYS A 87 4.17 -16.81 -2.92
CA LYS A 87 4.38 -18.03 -3.71
C LYS A 87 5.09 -17.73 -5.02
#